data_AF-A0A2V5QDS5-F1
#
_entry.id   AF-A0A2V5QDS5-F1
#
_cell.length_a   1.000
_cell.length_b   1.000
_cell.length_c   1.000
_cell.angle_alpha   90.00
_cell.angle_beta   90.00
_cell.angle_gamma   90.00
#
_symmetry.space_group_name_H-M   'P 1'
#
loop_
_entity.id
_entity.type
_entity.pdbx_description
1 polymer ?
#
loop_
_entity_poly.entity_id
_entity_poly.type
_entity_poly.pdbx_seq_one_letter_code
_entity_poly.pdbx_strand_id
1 'polypeptide(L)'
;GTVIIEHKEDLHPQIVIVGDKKEVLASYSIPAGAHVIVEEGQKVRAGALLAKTPRKVAKTKDITGGLPRVEELFEARRPKDAAEIAKIDGIVNEMGGTIRGKRRLILKDPETGAEEEHLIPLTKHIIVFKGDFVKKGQQLTEGPIVPHEILEVCGPQELQEHLVNEVQEVYRLQGV
;
A
#
# COMPACT_ATOMS: atom_id res chain seq x y z
N GLY A 1 11.08 -21.39 -7.75
CA GLY A 1 10.75 -20.01 -7.36
C GLY A 1 10.60 -19.97 -5.86
N THR A 2 11.30 -19.07 -5.20
CA THR A 2 11.28 -18.93 -3.74
C THR A 2 10.00 -18.19 -3.33
N VAL A 3 9.25 -18.72 -2.36
CA VAL A 3 8.05 -18.07 -1.84
C VAL A 3 8.41 -17.37 -0.54
N ILE A 4 8.10 -16.08 -0.42
CA ILE A 4 8.27 -15.35 0.83
C ILE A 4 7.18 -15.82 1.80
N ILE A 5 7.60 -16.44 2.90
CA ILE A 5 6.70 -16.82 4.00
C ILE A 5 6.51 -15.66 4.97
N GLU A 6 5.38 -15.65 5.69
CA GLU A 6 5.21 -14.74 6.82
C GLU A 6 6.33 -14.94 7.84
N HIS A 7 6.89 -13.84 8.31
CA HIS A 7 8.04 -13.80 9.19
C HIS A 7 7.73 -12.89 10.38
N LYS A 8 8.34 -13.19 11.53
CA LYS A 8 8.17 -12.40 12.76
C LYS A 8 8.86 -11.03 12.63
N GLU A 9 8.40 -10.12 13.49
CA GLU A 9 8.46 -8.65 13.46
C GLU A 9 9.78 -7.97 13.01
N ASP A 10 10.93 -8.63 13.02
CA ASP A 10 12.22 -8.00 12.71
C ASP A 10 12.77 -8.28 11.30
N LEU A 11 12.21 -9.24 10.57
CA LEU A 11 12.70 -9.60 9.23
C LEU A 11 11.95 -8.82 8.14
N HIS A 12 12.70 -8.26 7.19
CA HIS A 12 12.14 -7.47 6.08
C HIS A 12 12.67 -8.05 4.77
N PRO A 13 11.96 -8.99 4.13
CA PRO A 13 12.40 -9.56 2.85
C PRO A 13 12.50 -8.47 1.80
N GLN A 14 13.69 -8.37 1.21
CA GLN A 14 13.99 -7.37 0.20
C GLN A 14 14.77 -8.04 -0.94
N ILE A 15 14.53 -7.57 -2.16
CA ILE A 15 15.41 -7.83 -3.29
C ILE A 15 16.30 -6.60 -3.45
N VAL A 16 17.60 -6.80 -3.30
CA VAL A 16 18.61 -5.76 -3.42
C VAL A 16 19.31 -5.93 -4.77
N ILE A 17 19.29 -4.89 -5.59
CA ILE A 17 20.05 -4.84 -6.84
C ILE A 17 21.42 -4.25 -6.53
N VAL A 18 22.47 -5.02 -6.80
CA VAL A 18 23.87 -4.60 -6.63
C VAL A 18 24.54 -4.35 -7.97
N GLY A 19 25.37 -3.30 -8.04
CA GLY A 19 26.22 -2.98 -9.18
C GLY A 19 27.50 -3.81 -9.21
N ASP A 20 28.30 -3.61 -10.25
CA ASP A 20 29.55 -4.36 -10.47
C ASP A 20 30.60 -4.14 -9.36
N LYS A 21 30.52 -3.04 -8.60
CA LYS A 21 31.40 -2.73 -7.46
C LYS A 21 30.76 -3.08 -6.11
N LYS A 22 29.69 -3.89 -6.09
CA LYS A 22 28.89 -4.25 -4.90
C LYS A 22 28.22 -3.04 -4.22
N GLU A 23 28.04 -1.95 -4.94
CA GLU A 23 27.21 -0.83 -4.51
C GLU A 23 25.73 -1.20 -4.63
N VAL A 24 24.91 -0.82 -3.64
CA VAL A 24 23.46 -1.02 -3.70
C VAL A 24 22.86 0.02 -4.63
N LEU A 25 22.30 -0.44 -5.76
CA LEU A 25 21.63 0.40 -6.76
C LEU A 25 20.15 0.62 -6.41
N ALA A 26 19.48 -0.41 -5.90
CA ALA A 26 18.07 -0.34 -5.50
C ALA A 26 17.73 -1.42 -4.45
N SER A 27 16.73 -1.16 -3.62
CA SER A 27 16.15 -2.14 -2.71
C SER A 27 14.63 -2.14 -2.83
N TYR A 28 14.05 -3.31 -3.04
CA TYR A 28 12.62 -3.52 -3.18
C TYR A 28 12.10 -4.40 -2.07
N SER A 29 11.19 -3.90 -1.24
CA SER A 29 10.49 -4.69 -0.23
C SER A 29 9.54 -5.68 -0.89
N ILE A 30 9.59 -6.94 -0.45
CA ILE A 30 8.78 -8.03 -0.99
C ILE A 30 7.79 -8.52 0.08
N PRO A 31 6.48 -8.45 -0.18
CA PRO A 31 5.47 -8.89 0.78
C PRO A 31 5.48 -10.41 0.96
N ALA A 32 4.97 -10.85 2.11
CA ALA A 32 4.64 -12.26 2.33
C ALA A 32 3.66 -12.77 1.26
N GLY A 33 3.86 -14.01 0.84
CA GLY A 33 3.10 -14.65 -0.25
C GLY A 33 3.62 -14.33 -1.66
N ALA A 34 4.60 -13.44 -1.82
CA ALA A 34 5.20 -13.20 -3.13
C ALA A 34 6.10 -14.36 -3.59
N HIS A 35 6.03 -14.68 -4.87
CA HIS A 35 6.88 -15.66 -5.55
C HIS A 35 8.05 -14.92 -6.20
N VAL A 36 9.25 -15.06 -5.63
CA VAL A 36 10.48 -14.56 -6.21
C VAL A 36 10.83 -15.44 -7.42
N ILE A 37 11.04 -14.78 -8.56
CA ILE A 37 11.30 -15.45 -9.84
C ILE A 37 12.76 -15.29 -10.29
N VAL A 38 13.55 -14.52 -9.54
CA VAL A 38 14.98 -14.35 -9.75
C VAL A 38 15.79 -15.15 -8.73
N GLU A 39 17.01 -15.53 -9.11
CA GLU A 39 17.98 -16.22 -8.25
C GLU A 39 19.04 -15.26 -7.70
N GLU A 40 19.69 -15.64 -6.60
CA GLU A 40 20.78 -14.88 -6.01
C GLU A 40 21.93 -14.71 -7.02
N GLY A 41 22.39 -13.47 -7.22
CA GLY A 41 23.44 -13.15 -8.20
C GLY A 41 23.00 -13.11 -9.66
N GLN A 42 21.71 -13.29 -9.95
CA GLN A 42 21.20 -13.18 -11.32
C GLN A 42 21.36 -11.75 -11.86
N LYS A 43 21.95 -11.61 -13.05
CA LYS A 43 22.01 -10.32 -13.76
C LYS A 43 20.62 -9.94 -14.26
N VAL A 44 20.14 -8.77 -13.84
CA VAL A 44 18.85 -8.21 -14.23
C VAL A 44 19.04 -6.89 -14.98
N ARG A 45 18.10 -6.57 -15.87
CA ARG A 45 18.05 -5.29 -16.60
C ARG A 45 16.88 -4.44 -16.12
N ALA A 46 16.88 -3.16 -16.42
CA ALA A 46 15.73 -2.29 -16.17
C ALA A 46 14.46 -2.90 -16.79
N GLY A 47 13.36 -2.94 -16.01
CA GLY A 47 12.10 -3.57 -16.41
C GLY A 47 12.04 -5.08 -16.25
N ALA A 48 13.09 -5.73 -15.73
CA ALA A 48 13.02 -7.16 -15.39
C ALA A 48 12.04 -7.41 -14.24
N LEU A 49 11.26 -8.48 -14.36
CA LEU A 49 10.36 -8.92 -13.31
C LEU A 49 11.17 -9.65 -12.23
N LEU A 50 11.07 -9.19 -10.97
CA LEU A 50 11.85 -9.72 -9.85
C LEU A 50 11.05 -10.70 -9.00
N ALA A 51 9.80 -10.35 -8.72
CA ALA A 51 8.86 -11.19 -7.99
C ALA A 51 7.46 -11.02 -8.57
N LYS A 52 6.62 -12.02 -8.35
CA LYS A 52 5.19 -11.97 -8.62
C LYS A 52 4.46 -12.17 -7.30
N THR A 53 3.73 -11.17 -6.84
CA THR A 53 2.72 -11.40 -5.81
C THR A 53 1.52 -12.01 -6.50
N PRO A 54 1.13 -13.27 -6.20
CA PRO A 54 -0.13 -13.80 -6.67
C PRO A 54 -1.19 -12.82 -6.20
N ARG A 55 -1.86 -12.13 -7.13
CA ARG A 55 -3.10 -11.46 -6.78
C ARG A 55 -3.93 -12.56 -6.16
N LYS A 56 -4.39 -12.38 -4.91
CA LYS A 56 -5.51 -13.16 -4.42
C LYS A 56 -6.51 -13.06 -5.55
N VAL A 57 -6.74 -14.15 -6.29
CA VAL A 57 -7.89 -14.24 -7.17
C VAL A 57 -8.98 -13.76 -6.26
N ALA A 58 -9.62 -12.64 -6.61
CA ALA A 58 -10.82 -12.26 -5.91
C ALA A 58 -11.66 -13.53 -6.02
N LYS A 59 -11.68 -14.37 -4.97
CA LYS A 59 -12.69 -15.39 -4.77
C LYS A 59 -13.91 -14.59 -5.10
N THR A 60 -14.53 -14.90 -6.25
CA THR A 60 -15.68 -14.21 -6.82
C THR A 60 -16.32 -13.45 -5.69
N LYS A 61 -16.05 -12.13 -5.58
CA LYS A 61 -16.67 -11.31 -4.53
C LYS A 61 -18.13 -11.61 -4.78
N ASP A 62 -18.75 -12.39 -3.89
CA ASP A 62 -19.95 -13.16 -4.22
C ASP A 62 -20.88 -12.24 -5.01
N ILE A 63 -21.36 -12.66 -6.18
CA ILE A 63 -22.25 -11.80 -6.99
C ILE A 63 -23.51 -11.46 -6.16
N THR A 64 -23.84 -12.30 -5.17
CA THR A 64 -24.84 -12.09 -4.13
C THR A 64 -24.37 -11.28 -2.91
N GLY A 65 -23.09 -10.94 -2.81
CA GLY A 65 -22.41 -10.29 -1.69
C GLY A 65 -22.02 -8.82 -1.91
N GLY A 66 -22.49 -8.19 -2.99
CA GLY A 66 -22.30 -6.76 -3.23
C GLY A 66 -23.04 -5.86 -2.21
N LEU A 67 -24.25 -6.26 -1.79
CA LEU A 67 -25.04 -5.52 -0.81
C LEU A 67 -24.31 -5.34 0.54
N PRO A 68 -23.68 -6.38 1.13
CA PRO A 68 -22.84 -6.24 2.32
C PRO A 68 -21.77 -5.15 2.20
N ARG A 69 -21.14 -4.98 1.04
CA ARG A 69 -20.14 -3.92 0.83
C ARG A 69 -20.78 -2.54 0.83
N VAL A 70 -21.94 -2.41 0.20
CA VAL A 70 -22.73 -1.17 0.22
C VAL A 70 -23.17 -0.87 1.65
N GLU A 71 -23.71 -1.85 2.38
CA GLU A 71 -24.08 -1.73 3.79
C GLU A 71 -22.88 -1.30 4.66
N GLU A 72 -21.70 -1.89 4.47
CA GLU A 72 -20.48 -1.49 5.17
C GLU A 72 -20.09 -0.02 4.93
N LEU A 73 -20.24 0.46 3.69
CA LEU A 73 -19.94 1.85 3.31
C LEU A 73 -20.95 2.82 3.95
N PHE A 74 -22.24 2.46 3.96
CA PHE A 74 -23.30 3.28 4.56
C PHE A 74 -23.30 3.24 6.11
N GLU A 75 -22.89 2.13 6.71
CA GLU A 75 -22.65 2.05 8.16
C GLU A 75 -21.31 2.68 8.57
N ALA A 76 -20.49 3.10 7.61
CA ALA A 76 -19.17 3.68 7.79
C ALA A 76 -18.27 2.87 8.74
N ARG A 77 -18.37 1.52 8.66
CA ARG A 77 -17.60 0.62 9.53
C ARG A 77 -16.10 0.78 9.29
N ARG A 78 -15.32 0.71 10.37
CA ARG A 78 -13.85 0.70 10.28
C ARG A 78 -13.35 -0.73 10.03
N PRO A 79 -12.74 -1.02 8.87
CA PRO A 79 -12.17 -2.34 8.61
C PRO A 79 -11.01 -2.63 9.55
N LYS A 80 -10.84 -3.90 9.94
CA LYS A 80 -9.73 -4.32 10.81
C LYS A 80 -8.35 -4.13 10.15
N ASP A 81 -8.29 -4.27 8.83
CA ASP A 81 -7.09 -4.13 8.02
C ASP A 81 -7.17 -2.88 7.13
N ALA A 82 -7.62 -1.76 7.69
CA ALA A 82 -7.77 -0.50 6.98
C ALA A 82 -6.44 -0.01 6.38
N ALA A 83 -6.44 0.62 5.21
CA ALA A 83 -5.23 1.25 4.68
C ALA A 83 -4.89 2.54 5.44
N GLU A 84 -3.58 2.81 5.60
CA GLU A 84 -3.05 4.12 5.92
C GLU A 84 -3.10 5.02 4.67
N ILE A 85 -3.64 6.24 4.79
CA ILE A 85 -3.68 7.24 3.71
C ILE A 85 -2.75 8.43 4.00
N ALA A 86 -2.26 9.08 2.95
CA ALA A 86 -1.47 10.29 3.03
C ALA A 86 -2.32 11.46 3.56
N LYS A 87 -1.86 12.15 4.60
CA LYS A 87 -2.60 13.31 5.15
C LYS A 87 -2.27 14.64 4.48
N ILE A 88 -1.13 14.69 3.77
CA ILE A 88 -0.68 15.84 2.99
C ILE A 88 -0.24 15.39 1.60
N ASP A 89 -0.22 16.32 0.66
CA ASP A 89 0.51 16.14 -0.60
C ASP A 89 2.01 16.17 -0.29
N GLY A 90 2.79 15.29 -0.92
CA GLY A 90 4.23 15.31 -0.67
C GLY A 90 5.02 14.18 -1.28
N ILE A 91 6.34 14.31 -1.15
CA ILE A 91 7.31 13.31 -1.57
C ILE A 91 7.61 12.40 -0.38
N VAL A 92 7.64 11.09 -0.61
CA VAL A 92 8.08 10.11 0.38
C VAL A 92 9.58 10.29 0.62
N ASN A 93 9.95 10.93 1.73
CA ASN A 93 11.31 11.36 1.99
C ASN A 93 12.13 10.26 2.70
N GLU A 94 11.57 9.67 3.75
CA GLU A 94 12.24 8.65 4.56
C GLU A 94 11.30 7.54 5.00
N MET A 95 11.76 6.29 4.87
CA MET A 95 11.23 5.14 5.61
C MET A 95 12.21 4.83 6.75
N GLY A 96 12.13 5.60 7.83
CA GLY A 96 13.18 5.64 8.85
C GLY A 96 12.84 4.86 10.11
N GLY A 97 13.49 3.73 10.36
CA GLY A 97 13.49 3.05 11.66
C GLY A 97 12.13 2.49 12.14
N THR A 98 12.19 1.75 13.24
CA THR A 98 11.01 1.15 13.88
C THR A 98 10.82 1.78 15.24
N ILE A 99 9.65 2.38 15.49
CA ILE A 99 9.23 2.92 16.79
C ILE A 99 8.11 2.03 17.32
N ARG A 100 8.37 1.33 18.44
CA ARG A 100 7.36 0.48 19.12
C ARG A 100 6.63 -0.50 18.17
N GLY A 101 7.37 -1.19 17.30
CA GLY A 101 6.80 -2.15 16.35
C GLY A 101 6.07 -1.53 15.15
N LYS A 102 6.27 -0.23 14.89
CA LYS A 102 5.75 0.47 13.72
C LYS A 102 6.88 1.06 12.90
N ARG A 103 6.82 0.90 11.58
CA ARG A 103 7.68 1.57 10.61
C ARG A 103 7.25 3.03 10.48
N ARG A 104 8.20 3.95 10.52
CA ARG A 104 7.94 5.37 10.32
C ARG A 104 8.13 5.73 8.86
N LEU A 105 7.12 6.38 8.26
CA LEU A 105 7.15 6.94 6.92
C LEU A 105 6.93 8.45 7.02
N ILE A 106 7.80 9.24 6.41
CA ILE A 106 7.71 10.71 6.41
C ILE A 106 7.38 11.20 5.01
N LEU A 107 6.28 11.95 4.90
CA LEU A 107 5.93 12.73 3.72
C LEU A 107 6.42 14.16 3.89
N LYS A 108 6.97 14.73 2.82
CA LYS A 108 7.42 16.12 2.79
C LYS A 108 6.78 16.86 1.63
N ASP A 109 6.04 17.91 1.93
CA ASP A 109 5.49 18.82 0.93
C ASP A 109 6.63 19.65 0.31
N PRO A 110 6.88 19.56 -1.01
CA PRO A 110 7.95 20.30 -1.67
C PRO A 110 7.69 21.82 -1.76
N GLU A 111 6.44 22.26 -1.69
CA GLU A 111 6.06 23.67 -1.80
C GLU A 111 6.06 24.36 -0.43
N THR A 112 5.44 23.73 0.57
CA THR A 112 5.31 24.33 1.92
C THR A 112 6.43 23.94 2.87
N GLY A 113 7.16 22.87 2.56
CA GLY A 113 8.17 22.27 3.44
C GLY A 113 7.58 21.54 4.65
N ALA A 114 6.25 21.42 4.74
CA ALA A 114 5.58 20.68 5.81
C ALA A 114 5.96 19.19 5.78
N GLU A 115 6.13 18.61 6.96
CA GLU A 115 6.42 17.19 7.11
C GLU A 115 5.30 16.50 7.91
N GLU A 116 4.86 15.35 7.43
CA GLU A 116 3.86 14.52 8.11
C GLU A 116 4.43 13.12 8.36
N GLU A 117 4.31 12.66 9.61
CA GLU A 117 4.78 11.36 10.05
C GLU A 117 3.64 10.33 10.12
N HIS A 118 3.84 9.19 9.43
CA HIS A 118 2.96 8.04 9.45
C HIS A 118 3.63 6.86 10.16
N LEU A 119 3.00 6.36 11.24
CA LEU A 119 3.46 5.18 11.99
C LEU A 119 2.69 3.93 11.54
N ILE A 120 3.29 3.19 10.62
CA ILE A 120 2.68 2.06 9.94
C ILE A 120 3.06 0.75 10.66
N PRO A 121 2.10 -0.10 11.09
CA PRO A 121 2.41 -1.40 11.66
C PRO A 121 3.32 -2.25 10.76
N LEU A 122 4.27 -2.97 11.37
CA LEU A 122 5.21 -3.83 10.64
C LEU A 122 4.52 -4.89 9.77
N THR A 123 3.31 -5.31 10.16
CA THR A 123 2.51 -6.29 9.42
C THR A 123 1.91 -5.76 8.12
N LYS A 124 1.84 -4.43 7.93
CA LYS A 124 1.23 -3.84 6.73
C LYS A 124 2.20 -3.72 5.57
N HIS A 125 1.72 -4.00 4.37
CA HIS A 125 2.48 -3.79 3.15
C HIS A 125 2.41 -2.32 2.72
N ILE A 126 3.56 -1.66 2.65
CA ILE A 126 3.69 -0.28 2.14
C ILE A 126 3.80 -0.37 0.61
N ILE A 127 2.95 0.39 -0.10
CA ILE A 127 2.84 0.34 -1.56
C ILE A 127 3.48 1.53 -2.28
N VAL A 128 4.10 2.43 -1.52
CA VAL A 128 4.83 3.59 -2.02
C VAL A 128 6.33 3.44 -1.77
N PHE A 129 7.16 4.10 -2.56
CA PHE A 129 8.62 4.06 -2.46
C PHE A 129 9.21 5.43 -2.15
N LYS A 130 10.43 5.45 -1.62
CA LYS A 130 11.16 6.70 -1.40
C LYS A 130 11.33 7.45 -2.73
N GLY A 131 10.96 8.73 -2.73
CA GLY A 131 10.96 9.59 -3.91
C GLY A 131 9.63 9.66 -4.65
N ASP A 132 8.64 8.81 -4.32
CA ASP A 132 7.32 8.90 -4.91
C ASP A 132 6.61 10.17 -4.45
N PHE A 133 5.93 10.84 -5.38
CA PHE A 133 4.97 11.89 -5.05
C PHE A 133 3.60 11.26 -4.80
N VAL A 134 3.04 11.51 -3.62
CA VAL A 134 1.71 11.04 -3.23
C VAL A 134 0.78 12.24 -3.04
N LYS A 135 -0.48 12.06 -3.44
CA LYS A 135 -1.53 13.03 -3.16
C LYS A 135 -2.14 12.80 -1.79
N LYS A 136 -2.61 13.86 -1.17
CA LYS A 136 -3.48 13.81 0.00
C LYS A 136 -4.67 12.88 -0.25
N GLY A 137 -4.94 11.98 0.70
CA GLY A 137 -5.94 10.92 0.59
C GLY A 137 -5.48 9.65 -0.13
N GLN A 138 -4.31 9.65 -0.78
CA GLN A 138 -3.78 8.47 -1.47
C GLN A 138 -3.35 7.40 -0.46
N GLN A 139 -3.60 6.14 -0.79
CA GLN A 139 -3.17 5.01 0.04
C GLN A 139 -1.65 4.85 0.06
N LEU A 140 -1.10 4.74 1.27
CA LEU A 140 0.31 4.43 1.54
C LEU A 140 0.54 2.93 1.77
N THR A 141 -0.51 2.21 2.16
CA THR A 141 -0.50 0.77 2.42
C THR A 141 -1.68 0.07 1.77
N GLU A 142 -1.60 -1.26 1.62
CA GLU A 142 -2.74 -2.07 1.17
C GLU A 142 -3.89 -2.06 2.19
N GLY A 143 -5.11 -2.26 1.69
CA GLY A 143 -6.33 -2.40 2.50
C GLY A 143 -7.48 -1.51 2.01
N PRO A 144 -8.70 -1.68 2.55
CA PRO A 144 -9.80 -0.73 2.32
C PRO A 144 -9.56 0.60 3.04
N ILE A 145 -9.96 1.71 2.41
CA ILE A 145 -9.90 3.04 3.02
C ILE A 145 -11.06 3.22 4.01
N VAL A 146 -10.82 3.94 5.10
CA VAL A 146 -11.85 4.28 6.08
C VAL A 146 -12.55 5.58 5.65
N PRO A 147 -13.89 5.60 5.47
CA PRO A 147 -14.63 6.81 5.10
C PRO A 147 -14.37 8.00 6.02
N HIS A 148 -14.30 7.75 7.33
CA HIS A 148 -13.99 8.77 8.34
C HIS A 148 -12.63 9.43 8.12
N GLU A 149 -11.61 8.66 7.71
CA GLU A 149 -10.27 9.20 7.47
C GLU A 149 -10.26 10.07 6.19
N ILE A 150 -11.03 9.70 5.16
CA ILE A 150 -11.19 10.55 3.97
C ILE A 150 -11.87 11.87 4.35
N LEU A 151 -12.90 11.83 5.20
CA LEU A 151 -13.60 13.04 5.64
C LEU A 151 -12.66 13.97 6.42
N GLU A 152 -11.92 13.43 7.38
CA GLU A 152 -11.01 14.19 8.22
C GLU A 152 -9.84 14.78 7.42
N VAL A 153 -9.31 14.01 6.47
CA VAL A 153 -8.16 14.42 5.66
C VAL A 153 -8.62 15.29 4.50
N CYS A 154 -9.43 14.76 3.59
CA CYS A 154 -9.74 15.36 2.29
C CYS A 154 -10.96 16.27 2.35
N GLY A 155 -11.94 15.96 3.18
CA GLY A 155 -13.18 16.71 3.32
C GLY A 155 -14.40 16.00 2.72
N PRO A 156 -15.58 16.65 2.80
CA PRO A 156 -16.86 16.01 2.46
C PRO A 156 -17.02 15.72 0.96
N GLN A 157 -16.40 16.53 0.08
CA GLN A 157 -16.51 16.36 -1.36
C GLN A 157 -15.80 15.09 -1.83
N GLU A 158 -14.54 14.90 -1.44
CA GLU A 158 -13.75 13.70 -1.74
C GLU A 158 -14.36 12.46 -1.09
N LEU A 159 -14.92 12.58 0.12
CA LEU A 159 -15.68 11.48 0.71
C LEU A 159 -16.88 11.09 -0.17
N GLN A 160 -17.67 12.07 -0.60
CA GLN A 160 -18.84 11.81 -1.44
C GLN A 160 -18.44 11.12 -2.75
N GLU A 161 -17.40 11.61 -3.42
CA GLU A 161 -16.87 11.02 -4.65
C GLU A 161 -16.38 9.59 -4.41
N HIS A 162 -15.65 9.35 -3.31
CA HIS A 162 -15.20 8.01 -2.94
C HIS A 162 -16.38 7.05 -2.72
N LEU A 163 -17.40 7.46 -1.96
CA LEU A 163 -18.58 6.63 -1.70
C LEU A 163 -19.33 6.30 -3.00
N VAL A 164 -19.53 7.29 -3.88
CA VAL A 164 -20.18 7.09 -5.17
C VAL A 164 -19.38 6.11 -6.02
N ASN A 165 -18.06 6.27 -6.10
CA ASN A 165 -17.20 5.39 -6.87
C ASN A 165 -17.22 3.95 -6.34
N GLU A 166 -17.09 3.74 -5.03
CA GLU A 166 -17.14 2.41 -4.42
C GLU A 166 -18.49 1.71 -4.64
N VAL A 167 -19.60 2.43 -4.49
CA VAL A 167 -20.94 1.87 -4.74
C VAL A 167 -21.10 1.51 -6.21
N GLN A 168 -20.70 2.40 -7.12
CA GLN A 168 -20.76 2.11 -8.55
C GLN A 168 -19.86 0.94 -8.96
N GLU A 169 -18.68 0.77 -8.34
CA GLU A 169 -17.83 -0.39 -8.61
C GLU A 169 -18.53 -1.72 -8.30
N VAL A 170 -19.30 -1.76 -7.21
CA VAL A 170 -20.11 -2.94 -6.86
C VAL A 170 -21.12 -3.25 -7.97
N TYR A 171 -21.84 -2.24 -8.48
CA TYR A 171 -22.82 -2.42 -9.56
C TYR A 171 -22.17 -2.76 -10.91
N ARG A 172 -21.07 -2.09 -11.28
CA ARG A 172 -20.31 -2.37 -12.50
C ARG A 172 -19.81 -3.81 -12.54
N LEU A 173 -19.34 -4.33 -11.41
CA LEU A 173 -18.90 -5.73 -11.30
C LEU A 173 -20.06 -6.73 -11.49
N GLN A 174 -21.30 -6.31 -11.22
CA GLN A 174 -22.51 -7.10 -11.47
C GLN A 174 -23.06 -6.93 -12.89
N GLY A 175 -22.42 -6.11 -13.74
CA GLY A 175 -22.84 -5.85 -15.12
C GLY A 175 -24.03 -4.88 -15.26
N VAL A 176 -24.27 -4.07 -14.23
CA VAL A 176 -25.27 -2.98 -14.20
C VAL A 176 -24.56 -1.64 -14.36
#